data_AF-A0A7W8CBQ6-F1
#
_entry.id   AF-A0A7W8CBQ6-F1
#
_cell.length_a   1.000
_cell.length_b   1.000
_cell.length_c   1.000
_cell.angle_alpha   90.00
_cell.angle_beta   90.00
_cell.angle_gamma   90.00
#
_symmetry.space_group_name_H-M   'P 1'
#
loop_
_entity.id
_entity.type
_entity.pdbx_description
1 polymer ?
#
loop_
_entity_poly.entity_id
_entity_poly.type
_entity_poly.pdbx_seq_one_letter_code
_entity_poly.pdbx_strand_id
1 'polypeptide(L)'
;MTDPGALLPAVSVPVVLTVLANDPPIVITSVVGNLLYSNNAAPKTVDPLVSIVDSSTSLKQAVITVTGGLLGGNDVLAVNLPAGTHLTKVWNPTAGTLTLTGTASVQEYQDALQSVTFATSGGVLNLNLGLRTVTFVVTDILDASPLLPGLVAILVGL
;
A
#
# COMPACT_ATOMS: atom_id res chain seq x y z
N MET A 1 15.27 64.95 -27.80
CA MET A 1 15.37 64.77 -26.34
C MET A 1 14.58 63.52 -26.01
N THR A 2 15.27 62.45 -25.62
CA THR A 2 14.73 61.11 -25.33
C THR A 2 14.07 61.10 -23.95
N ASP A 3 12.82 60.67 -23.85
CA ASP A 3 12.22 60.27 -22.58
C ASP A 3 12.68 58.82 -22.27
N PRO A 4 13.46 58.58 -21.20
CA PRO A 4 13.98 57.27 -20.89
C PRO A 4 12.88 56.45 -20.20
N GLY A 5 12.58 55.28 -20.77
CA GLY A 5 11.54 54.38 -20.26
C GLY A 5 11.60 54.20 -18.74
N ALA A 6 10.52 54.60 -18.06
CA ALA A 6 10.34 54.34 -16.65
C ALA A 6 10.16 52.83 -16.46
N LEU A 7 11.18 52.19 -15.90
CA LEU A 7 11.09 50.82 -15.40
C LEU A 7 10.18 50.84 -14.17
N LEU A 8 9.04 50.15 -14.26
CA LEU A 8 8.21 49.91 -13.08
C LEU A 8 9.05 49.17 -12.02
N PRO A 9 8.98 49.56 -10.73
CA PRO A 9 9.70 48.85 -9.70
C PRO A 9 9.16 47.41 -9.61
N ALA A 10 10.03 46.43 -9.84
CA ALA A 10 9.71 45.04 -9.59
C ALA A 10 9.62 44.82 -8.08
N VAL A 11 8.41 44.61 -7.56
CA VAL A 11 8.21 44.18 -6.18
C VAL A 11 8.45 42.67 -6.14
N SER A 12 9.58 42.26 -5.57
CA SER A 12 9.84 40.85 -5.26
C SER A 12 9.26 40.55 -3.89
N VAL A 13 8.23 39.70 -3.83
CA VAL A 13 7.69 39.18 -2.57
C VAL A 13 8.38 37.84 -2.29
N PRO A 14 9.23 37.74 -1.27
CA PRO A 14 9.79 36.45 -0.88
C PRO A 14 8.68 35.57 -0.32
N VAL A 15 8.39 34.46 -0.98
CA VAL A 15 7.54 33.40 -0.43
C VAL A 15 8.45 32.50 0.42
N VAL A 16 8.26 32.53 1.73
CA VAL A 16 8.94 31.60 2.65
C VAL A 16 8.10 30.33 2.73
N LEU A 17 8.53 29.28 2.03
CA LEU A 17 7.95 27.95 2.17
C LEU A 17 8.68 27.23 3.31
N THR A 18 7.98 27.01 4.42
CA THR A 18 8.51 26.16 5.49
C THR A 18 8.16 24.71 5.12
N VAL A 19 9.14 23.94 4.64
CA VAL A 19 8.97 22.49 4.45
C VAL A 19 9.17 21.86 5.82
N LEU A 20 8.10 21.34 6.42
CA LEU A 20 8.22 20.49 7.60
C LEU A 20 9.02 19.24 7.18
N ALA A 21 9.96 18.78 8.01
CA ALA A 21 10.59 17.49 7.77
C ALA A 21 9.48 16.43 7.65
N ASN A 22 9.46 15.69 6.55
CA ASN A 22 8.48 14.64 6.32
C ASN A 22 9.07 13.30 6.74
N ASP A 23 8.51 12.70 7.78
CA ASP A 23 8.85 11.34 8.16
C ASP A 23 7.98 10.38 7.32
N PRO A 24 8.60 9.41 6.62
CA PRO A 24 7.84 8.48 5.78
C PRO A 24 6.92 7.56 6.60
N PRO A 25 5.84 7.05 5.99
CA PRO A 25 4.94 6.12 6.63
C PRO A 25 5.66 4.84 7.09
N ILE A 26 5.31 4.38 8.29
CA ILE A 26 5.73 3.09 8.83
C ILE A 26 4.50 2.17 8.87
N VAL A 27 4.64 0.97 8.29
CA VAL A 27 3.62 -0.08 8.39
C VAL A 27 4.05 -1.11 9.42
N ILE A 28 3.24 -1.29 10.45
CA ILE A 28 3.44 -2.29 11.50
C ILE A 28 2.48 -3.45 11.24
N THR A 29 3.03 -4.65 11.20
CA THR A 29 2.30 -5.90 10.94
C THR A 29 2.33 -6.78 12.19
N SER A 30 1.31 -7.61 12.33
CA SER A 30 1.13 -8.48 13.49
C SER A 30 1.51 -9.93 13.15
N VAL A 31 1.98 -10.66 14.16
CA VAL A 31 2.18 -12.12 14.06
C VAL A 31 0.87 -12.91 14.27
N VAL A 32 -0.24 -12.21 14.53
CA VAL A 32 -1.55 -12.79 14.84
C VAL A 32 -2.44 -12.93 13.60
N GLY A 33 -1.93 -12.56 12.42
CA GLY A 33 -2.59 -12.78 11.15
C GLY A 33 -2.85 -14.26 10.87
N ASN A 34 -3.66 -14.55 9.85
CA ASN A 34 -3.93 -15.93 9.49
C ASN A 34 -2.65 -16.55 8.91
N LEU A 35 -2.08 -17.51 9.63
CA LEU A 35 -0.84 -18.15 9.19
C LEU A 35 -1.10 -19.34 8.25
N LEU A 36 -2.33 -19.88 8.21
CA LEU A 36 -2.64 -21.10 7.49
C LEU A 36 -3.73 -20.89 6.44
N TYR A 37 -3.36 -21.19 5.20
CA TYR A 37 -4.22 -21.16 4.02
C TYR A 37 -4.26 -22.55 3.38
N SER A 38 -5.42 -22.93 2.84
CA SER A 38 -5.58 -24.18 2.08
C SER A 38 -5.92 -23.85 0.64
N ASN A 39 -5.57 -24.78 -0.25
CA ASN A 39 -5.87 -24.66 -1.67
C ASN A 39 -7.38 -24.59 -1.91
N ASN A 40 -7.82 -23.69 -2.79
CA ASN A 40 -9.23 -23.52 -3.19
C ASN A 40 -10.19 -23.16 -2.03
N ALA A 41 -9.66 -22.78 -0.86
CA ALA A 41 -10.46 -22.27 0.24
C ALA A 41 -10.94 -20.84 -0.03
N ALA A 42 -11.95 -20.40 0.74
CA ALA A 42 -12.37 -19.00 0.72
C ALA A 42 -11.19 -18.08 1.09
N PRO A 43 -11.08 -16.88 0.49
CA PRO A 43 -10.06 -15.90 0.84
C PRO A 43 -10.08 -15.58 2.33
N LYS A 44 -8.90 -15.43 2.93
CA LYS A 44 -8.79 -15.01 4.34
C LYS A 44 -7.93 -13.76 4.48
N THR A 45 -8.29 -12.91 5.44
CA THR A 45 -7.53 -11.70 5.77
C THR A 45 -6.09 -12.05 6.14
N VAL A 46 -5.14 -11.32 5.53
CA VAL A 46 -3.69 -11.50 5.74
C VAL A 46 -3.30 -11.06 7.15
N ASP A 47 -3.63 -9.81 7.49
CA ASP A 47 -3.36 -9.24 8.81
C ASP A 47 -4.46 -8.24 9.18
N PRO A 48 -5.44 -8.63 10.01
CA PRO A 48 -6.52 -7.75 10.42
C PRO A 48 -6.08 -6.67 11.42
N LEU A 49 -4.83 -6.72 11.90
CA LEU A 49 -4.28 -5.80 12.91
C LEU A 49 -3.15 -4.92 12.36
N VAL A 50 -2.93 -4.91 11.05
CA VAL A 50 -1.96 -4.02 10.42
C VAL A 50 -2.29 -2.57 10.77
N SER A 51 -1.27 -1.79 11.13
CA SER A 51 -1.41 -0.38 11.48
C SER A 51 -0.41 0.50 10.73
N ILE A 52 -0.81 1.73 10.43
CA ILE A 52 0.04 2.72 9.77
C ILE A 52 0.35 3.84 10.76
N VAL A 53 1.63 4.17 10.90
CA VAL A 53 2.09 5.35 11.63
C VAL A 53 2.66 6.32 10.62
N ASP A 54 2.05 7.50 10.53
CA ASP A 54 2.48 8.55 9.62
C ASP A 54 2.13 9.92 10.21
N SER A 55 2.95 10.94 9.92
CA SER A 55 2.74 12.31 10.41
C SER A 55 1.97 13.20 9.43
N SER A 56 1.79 12.74 8.18
CA SER A 56 1.03 13.46 7.16
C SER A 56 -0.47 13.38 7.40
N THR A 57 -1.21 14.32 6.82
CA THR A 57 -2.68 14.36 6.89
C THR A 57 -3.35 13.33 5.98
N SER A 58 -2.64 12.89 4.93
CA SER A 58 -3.17 11.99 3.92
C SER A 58 -2.05 11.20 3.23
N LEU A 59 -2.44 10.07 2.65
CA LEU A 59 -1.60 9.19 1.86
C LEU A 59 -2.12 9.16 0.43
N LYS A 60 -1.31 8.65 -0.50
CA LYS A 60 -1.69 8.59 -1.91
C LYS A 60 -1.55 7.22 -2.57
N GLN A 61 -0.80 6.32 -1.96
CA GLN A 61 -0.60 4.98 -2.48
C GLN A 61 -0.33 3.96 -1.37
N ALA A 62 -0.81 2.74 -1.58
CA ALA A 62 -0.30 1.55 -0.91
C ALA A 62 0.00 0.46 -1.93
N VAL A 63 1.09 -0.25 -1.76
CA VAL A 63 1.50 -1.37 -2.59
C VAL A 63 1.66 -2.60 -1.70
N ILE A 64 0.85 -3.63 -1.99
CA ILE A 64 0.86 -4.89 -1.27
C ILE A 64 1.35 -5.97 -2.24
N THR A 65 2.40 -6.69 -1.87
CA THR A 65 3.08 -7.61 -2.80
C THR A 65 3.31 -8.97 -2.16
N VAL A 66 3.04 -10.04 -2.90
CA VAL A 66 3.54 -11.38 -2.57
C VAL A 66 5.00 -11.47 -3.07
N THR A 67 5.96 -11.16 -2.20
CA THR A 67 7.40 -11.06 -2.56
C THR A 67 8.13 -12.39 -2.54
N GLY A 68 7.63 -13.37 -1.79
CA GLY A 68 8.22 -14.70 -1.67
C GLY A 68 7.21 -15.77 -2.03
N GLY A 69 7.65 -16.76 -2.82
CA GLY A 69 6.87 -17.96 -3.13
C GLY A 69 5.66 -17.75 -4.04
N LEU A 70 5.49 -16.57 -4.65
CA LEU A 70 4.39 -16.25 -5.55
C LEU A 70 4.19 -17.33 -6.63
N LEU A 71 2.96 -17.80 -6.76
CA LEU A 71 2.51 -18.60 -7.89
C LEU A 71 1.59 -17.76 -8.78
N GLY A 72 2.18 -17.18 -9.82
CA GLY A 72 1.49 -16.29 -10.75
C GLY A 72 0.25 -16.94 -11.36
N GLY A 73 -0.89 -16.25 -11.28
CA GLY A 73 -2.18 -16.74 -11.77
C GLY A 73 -2.94 -17.65 -10.79
N ASN A 74 -2.29 -18.16 -9.74
CA ASN A 74 -2.93 -18.97 -8.70
C ASN A 74 -3.18 -18.17 -7.42
N ASP A 75 -2.15 -17.43 -7.00
CA ASP A 75 -2.19 -16.58 -5.82
C ASP A 75 -2.88 -15.25 -6.15
N VAL A 76 -3.78 -14.81 -5.27
CA VAL A 76 -4.56 -13.59 -5.45
C VAL A 76 -4.61 -12.82 -4.14
N LEU A 77 -4.24 -11.55 -4.20
CA LEU A 77 -4.58 -10.57 -3.16
C LEU A 77 -5.81 -9.77 -3.59
N ALA A 78 -6.74 -9.58 -2.66
CA ALA A 78 -7.92 -8.77 -2.87
C ALA A 78 -8.19 -7.88 -1.65
N VAL A 79 -8.78 -6.71 -1.87
CA VAL A 79 -9.17 -5.78 -0.80
C VAL A 79 -10.64 -5.42 -0.92
N ASN A 80 -11.31 -5.20 0.21
CA ASN A 80 -12.66 -4.66 0.23
C ASN A 80 -12.61 -3.14 0.40
N LEU A 81 -13.18 -2.40 -0.53
CA LEU A 81 -13.24 -0.95 -0.45
C LEU A 81 -14.72 -0.55 -0.28
N PRO A 82 -15.10 0.09 0.83
CA PRO A 82 -16.47 0.56 1.05
C PRO A 82 -16.93 1.52 -0.06
N ALA A 83 -18.23 1.52 -0.35
CA ALA A 83 -18.79 2.49 -1.29
C ALA A 83 -18.50 3.93 -0.83
N GLY A 84 -18.01 4.77 -1.74
CA GLY A 84 -17.64 6.16 -1.43
C GLY A 84 -16.22 6.35 -0.91
N THR A 85 -15.37 5.30 -0.87
CA THR A 85 -13.93 5.47 -0.65
C THR A 85 -13.29 6.37 -1.72
N HIS A 86 -12.18 7.02 -1.35
CA HIS A 86 -11.30 7.76 -2.25
C HIS A 86 -10.26 6.85 -2.91
N LEU A 87 -10.25 5.56 -2.57
CA LEU A 87 -9.28 4.58 -3.04
C LEU A 87 -9.79 3.81 -4.26
N THR A 88 -8.86 3.53 -5.16
CA THR A 88 -9.03 2.56 -6.24
C THR A 88 -8.03 1.43 -6.08
N LYS A 89 -8.35 0.23 -6.58
CA LYS A 89 -7.50 -0.96 -6.48
C LYS A 89 -7.17 -1.54 -7.85
N VAL A 90 -5.94 -2.01 -8.02
CA VAL A 90 -5.49 -2.75 -9.21
C VAL A 90 -4.67 -3.96 -8.76
N TRP A 91 -5.06 -5.16 -9.20
CA TRP A 91 -4.31 -6.39 -8.98
C TRP A 91 -3.55 -6.77 -10.25
N ASN A 92 -2.23 -6.99 -10.12
CA ASN A 92 -1.38 -7.55 -11.15
C ASN A 92 -0.99 -9.00 -10.75
N PRO A 93 -1.63 -10.03 -11.34
CA PRO A 93 -1.40 -11.43 -10.97
C PRO A 93 0.00 -11.94 -11.36
N THR A 94 0.63 -11.32 -12.36
CA THR A 94 1.98 -11.71 -12.81
C THR A 94 3.05 -11.20 -11.86
N ALA A 95 2.90 -9.95 -11.39
CA ALA A 95 3.81 -9.34 -10.43
C ALA A 95 3.48 -9.69 -8.97
N GLY A 96 2.30 -10.25 -8.72
CA GLY A 96 1.81 -10.51 -7.37
C GLY A 96 1.55 -9.23 -6.58
N THR A 97 1.18 -8.14 -7.26
CA THR A 97 1.08 -6.80 -6.69
C THR A 97 -0.34 -6.26 -6.70
N LEU A 98 -0.86 -5.90 -5.53
CA LEU A 98 -2.09 -5.15 -5.32
C LEU A 98 -1.73 -3.69 -5.02
N THR A 99 -2.10 -2.80 -5.92
CA THR A 99 -1.87 -1.36 -5.77
C THR A 99 -3.17 -0.66 -5.41
N LEU A 100 -3.14 0.11 -4.32
CA LEU A 100 -4.19 1.06 -3.94
C LEU A 100 -3.72 2.48 -4.27
N THR A 101 -4.54 3.27 -4.96
CA THR A 101 -4.23 4.66 -5.30
C THR A 101 -5.39 5.58 -5.01
N GLY A 102 -5.09 6.80 -4.58
CA GLY A 102 -6.06 7.85 -4.28
C GLY A 102 -5.62 8.67 -3.07
N THR A 103 -5.93 9.96 -3.03
CA THR A 103 -5.63 10.78 -1.84
C THR A 103 -6.67 10.51 -0.76
N ALA A 104 -6.27 9.84 0.32
CA ALA A 104 -7.16 9.45 1.42
C ALA A 104 -6.49 9.61 2.79
N SER A 105 -7.29 9.55 3.86
CA SER A 105 -6.76 9.63 5.22
C SER A 105 -5.92 8.39 5.58
N VAL A 106 -5.04 8.53 6.58
CA VAL A 106 -4.25 7.41 7.12
C VAL A 106 -5.16 6.26 7.59
N GLN A 107 -6.29 6.59 8.24
CA GLN A 107 -7.25 5.61 8.71
C GLN A 107 -7.92 4.86 7.55
N GLU A 108 -8.30 5.54 6.47
CA GLU A 108 -8.95 4.90 5.32
C GLU A 108 -8.00 3.90 4.63
N TYR A 109 -6.72 4.24 4.53
CA TYR A 109 -5.70 3.31 4.07
C TYR A 109 -5.52 2.14 5.05
N GLN A 110 -5.49 2.39 6.35
CA GLN A 110 -5.35 1.35 7.35
C GLN A 110 -6.53 0.36 7.30
N ASP A 111 -7.77 0.85 7.23
CA ASP A 111 -8.97 0.02 7.10
C ASP A 111 -8.93 -0.84 5.82
N ALA A 112 -8.46 -0.24 4.71
CA ALA A 112 -8.25 -0.98 3.47
C ALA A 112 -7.20 -2.09 3.65
N LEU A 113 -6.03 -1.80 4.24
CA LEU A 113 -4.99 -2.80 4.48
C LEU A 113 -5.45 -3.93 5.40
N GLN A 114 -6.23 -3.63 6.44
CA GLN A 114 -6.82 -4.62 7.35
C GLN A 114 -7.86 -5.51 6.67
N SER A 115 -8.40 -5.10 5.53
CA SER A 115 -9.33 -5.92 4.72
C SER A 115 -8.64 -6.74 3.61
N VAL A 116 -7.31 -6.64 3.47
CA VAL A 116 -6.58 -7.39 2.45
C VAL A 116 -6.68 -8.88 2.75
N THR A 117 -7.18 -9.63 1.77
CA THR A 117 -7.31 -11.07 1.80
C THR A 117 -6.35 -11.73 0.82
N PHE A 118 -5.91 -12.94 1.17
CA PHE A 118 -5.16 -13.83 0.29
C PHE A 118 -6.00 -15.07 0.00
N ALA A 119 -5.91 -15.54 -1.24
CA ALA A 119 -6.38 -16.85 -1.66
C ALA A 119 -5.39 -17.45 -2.64
N THR A 120 -5.37 -18.78 -2.70
CA THR A 120 -4.61 -19.53 -3.70
C THR A 120 -5.44 -20.68 -4.23
N SER A 121 -5.32 -20.94 -5.53
CA SER A 121 -6.01 -22.04 -6.20
C SER A 121 -5.02 -23.09 -6.65
N GLY A 122 -5.36 -24.37 -6.49
CA GLY A 122 -4.52 -25.51 -6.86
C GLY A 122 -5.33 -26.55 -7.63
N GLY A 123 -4.70 -27.22 -8.59
CA GLY A 123 -5.30 -28.38 -9.24
C GLY A 123 -5.34 -29.59 -8.28
N VAL A 124 -6.18 -30.60 -8.57
CA VAL A 124 -6.33 -31.81 -7.72
C VAL A 124 -4.99 -32.54 -7.48
N LEU A 125 -4.01 -32.35 -8.36
CA LEU A 125 -2.64 -32.90 -8.25
C LEU A 125 -1.55 -31.83 -8.03
N ASN A 126 -1.91 -30.55 -7.97
CA ASN A 126 -0.98 -29.45 -7.72
C ASN A 126 -1.42 -28.69 -6.48
N LEU A 127 -0.99 -29.21 -5.33
CA LEU A 127 -1.17 -28.57 -4.05
C LEU A 127 -0.07 -27.52 -3.95
N ASN A 128 -0.46 -26.24 -3.99
CA ASN A 128 0.44 -25.09 -4.05
C ASN A 128 1.06 -24.78 -2.68
N LEU A 129 1.62 -25.80 -2.05
CA LEU A 129 2.14 -25.78 -0.68
C LEU A 129 3.36 -24.87 -0.55
N GLY A 130 3.58 -24.37 0.65
CA GLY A 130 4.80 -23.64 1.01
C GLY A 130 4.54 -22.23 1.53
N LEU A 131 5.62 -21.53 1.83
CA LEU A 131 5.58 -20.19 2.40
C LEU A 131 5.28 -19.14 1.31
N ARG A 132 4.44 -18.16 1.66
CA ARG A 132 4.36 -16.89 0.96
C ARG A 132 4.73 -15.76 1.90
N THR A 133 5.37 -14.75 1.36
CA THR A 133 5.68 -13.51 2.08
C THR A 133 4.89 -12.38 1.45
N VAL A 134 4.05 -11.71 2.24
CA VAL A 134 3.28 -10.54 1.83
C VAL A 134 3.91 -9.30 2.46
N THR A 135 4.21 -8.29 1.65
CA THR A 135 4.76 -7.01 2.11
C THR A 135 3.79 -5.88 1.87
N PHE A 136 3.77 -4.91 2.77
CA PHE A 136 2.97 -3.69 2.70
C PHE A 136 3.90 -2.48 2.66
N VAL A 137 3.73 -1.64 1.64
CA VAL A 137 4.42 -0.36 1.49
C VAL A 137 3.38 0.74 1.30
N VAL A 138 3.55 1.87 1.97
CA VAL A 138 2.64 3.01 1.90
C VAL A 138 3.45 4.25 1.55
N THR A 139 2.87 5.12 0.72
CA THR A 139 3.46 6.38 0.28
C THR A 139 2.54 7.53 0.66
N ASP A 140 3.09 8.51 1.37
CA ASP A 140 2.39 9.74 1.71
C ASP A 140 2.29 10.72 0.53
N ILE A 141 1.60 11.84 0.74
CA ILE A 141 1.46 12.90 -0.28
C ILE A 141 2.75 13.69 -0.58
N LEU A 142 3.78 13.56 0.26
CA LEU A 142 5.04 14.28 0.19
C LEU A 142 6.19 13.43 -0.39
N ASP A 143 5.91 12.19 -0.80
CA ASP A 143 6.85 11.27 -1.47
C ASP A 143 8.11 10.93 -0.65
N ALA A 144 8.02 10.90 0.68
CA ALA A 144 9.14 10.35 1.44
C ALA A 144 9.34 8.86 1.12
N SER A 145 10.61 8.46 1.01
CA SER A 145 10.95 7.07 0.76
C SER A 145 10.60 6.20 1.97
N PRO A 146 9.82 5.12 1.81
CA PRO A 146 9.43 4.26 2.92
C PRO A 146 10.66 3.61 3.56
N LEU A 147 10.75 3.64 4.90
CA LEU A 147 11.95 3.18 5.63
C LEU A 147 12.09 1.65 5.60
N LEU A 148 11.00 0.91 5.77
CA LEU A 148 10.92 -0.55 5.62
C LEU A 148 9.47 -0.98 5.30
N PRO A 149 9.25 -2.02 4.48
CA PRO A 149 7.93 -2.62 4.33
C PRO A 149 7.49 -3.35 5.60
N GLY A 150 6.19 -3.28 5.92
CA GLY A 150 5.57 -4.25 6.85
C GLY A 150 5.54 -5.63 6.20
N LEU A 151 5.75 -6.71 6.97
CA LEU A 151 5.88 -8.07 6.42
C LEU A 151 5.02 -9.07 7.18
N VAL A 152 4.25 -9.86 6.43
CA VAL A 152 3.47 -10.99 6.95
C VAL A 152 3.89 -12.25 6.21
N ALA A 153 4.19 -13.30 6.96
CA ALA A 153 4.49 -14.62 6.43
C ALA A 153 3.24 -15.50 6.55
N ILE A 154 2.83 -16.15 5.46
CA ILE A 154 1.69 -17.07 5.44
C ILE A 154 2.13 -18.43 4.90
N LEU A 155 1.58 -19.51 5.44
CA LEU A 155 1.85 -20.88 5.03
C LEU A 155 0.64 -21.45 4.30
N VAL A 156 0.87 -21.92 3.08
CA VAL A 156 -0.11 -22.69 2.33
C VAL A 156 0.08 -24.17 2.65
N GLY A 157 -0.94 -24.74 3.29
CA GLY A 157 -1.06 -26.15 3.64
C GLY A 157 -2.05 -26.91 2.74
N LEU A 158 -2.24 -28.18 3.07
CA LEU A 158 -3.19 -29.09 2.41
C LEU A 158 -4.62 -28.57 2.51
#